data_AF-A0A177VYF5-F1
#
_entry.id   AF-A0A177VYF5-F1
#
_cell.length_a   1.000
_cell.length_b   1.000
_cell.length_c   1.000
_cell.angle_alpha   90.00
_cell.angle_beta   90.00
_cell.angle_gamma   90.00
#
_symmetry.space_group_name_H-M   'P 1'
#
loop_
_entity.id
_entity.type
_entity.pdbx_description
1 polymer ?
#
loop_
_entity_poly.entity_id
_entity_poly.type
_entity_poly.pdbx_seq_one_letter_code
_entity_poly.pdbx_strand_id
1 'polypeptide(L)'
;MMKLMGNSSYGKCITDFLKHETVKIVTGDNYIKNIRRNNYIEHQDMNKGCEFRFKKMSFKQSLPIHIRFQVYQLAKLRMLEFYYDSIDYSIDKSDYQYCMMDTDLAYIAISDESLEVIKPSLKDEFKKNRHLWLGRDDTIENK
;
A
#
# COMPACT_ATOMS: atom_id res chain seq x y z
N MET A 1 -12.32 7.48 -11.15
CA MET A 1 -11.71 8.62 -10.41
C MET A 1 -11.57 8.35 -8.90
N MET A 2 -12.55 7.75 -8.22
CA MET A 2 -12.50 7.50 -6.77
C MET A 2 -11.36 6.57 -6.30
N LYS A 3 -11.08 5.45 -6.99
CA LYS A 3 -10.01 4.52 -6.61
C LYS A 3 -8.63 5.19 -6.54
N LEU A 4 -8.30 5.97 -7.58
CA LEU A 4 -7.04 6.71 -7.62
C LEU A 4 -6.96 7.71 -6.46
N MET A 5 -8.02 8.48 -6.23
CA MET A 5 -8.06 9.49 -5.18
C MET A 5 -7.84 8.89 -3.79
N GLY A 6 -8.43 7.72 -3.49
CA GLY A 6 -8.18 6.99 -2.25
C GLY A 6 -6.72 6.54 -2.13
N ASN A 7 -6.22 5.82 -3.13
CA ASN A 7 -4.87 5.27 -3.12
C ASN A 7 -3.79 6.36 -3.09
N SER A 8 -3.96 7.45 -3.84
CA SER A 8 -3.00 8.55 -3.89
C SER A 8 -3.00 9.37 -2.62
N SER A 9 -4.15 9.56 -1.96
CA SER A 9 -4.23 10.30 -0.69
C SER A 9 -3.52 9.54 0.43
N TYR A 10 -3.73 8.22 0.48
CA TYR A 10 -2.97 7.32 1.35
C TYR A 10 -1.46 7.40 1.05
N GLY A 11 -1.06 7.27 -0.22
CA GLY A 11 0.33 7.37 -0.66
C GLY A 11 0.97 8.73 -0.37
N LYS A 12 0.19 9.81 -0.38
CA LYS A 12 0.70 11.15 -0.07
C LYS A 12 1.16 11.24 1.38
N CYS A 13 0.44 10.63 2.33
CA CYS A 13 0.74 10.67 3.75
C CYS A 13 2.11 10.09 4.13
N ILE A 14 2.77 9.39 3.20
CA ILE A 14 4.06 8.70 3.39
C ILE A 14 5.18 9.27 2.54
N THR A 15 4.99 10.50 2.07
CA THR A 15 6.03 11.20 1.32
C THR A 15 7.31 11.21 2.15
N ASP A 16 8.36 10.59 1.61
CA ASP A 16 9.68 10.63 2.19
C ASP A 16 10.34 11.97 1.88
N PHE A 17 10.08 12.95 2.74
CA PHE A 17 10.63 14.30 2.60
C PHE A 17 12.16 14.34 2.74
N LEU A 18 12.82 13.28 3.24
CA LEU A 18 14.28 13.22 3.34
C LEU A 18 14.94 13.00 1.97
N LYS A 19 14.21 12.37 1.03
CA LYS A 19 14.66 12.19 -0.36
C LYS A 19 14.43 13.41 -1.23
N HIS A 20 13.72 14.42 -0.72
CA HIS A 20 13.51 15.64 -1.48
C HIS A 20 14.79 16.47 -1.53
N GLU A 21 15.05 17.02 -2.70
CA GLU A 21 16.20 17.88 -2.96
C GLU A 21 15.75 19.29 -3.32
N THR A 22 16.64 20.24 -3.10
CA THR A 22 16.49 21.60 -3.62
C THR A 22 17.37 21.73 -4.83
N VAL A 23 16.78 22.17 -5.94
CA VAL A 23 17.50 22.46 -7.18
C VAL A 23 17.63 23.96 -7.33
N LYS A 24 18.82 24.43 -7.72
CA LYS A 24 19.06 25.85 -7.99
C LYS A 24 19.96 26.03 -9.21
N ILE A 25 19.52 26.86 -10.15
CA ILE A 25 20.35 27.31 -11.27
C ILE A 25 21.21 28.48 -10.79
N VAL A 26 22.51 28.39 -11.06
CA VAL A 26 23.52 29.37 -10.63
C VAL A 26 24.28 29.87 -11.86
N THR A 27 24.37 31.20 -11.99
CA THR A 27 25.16 31.88 -13.04
C THR A 27 26.19 32.82 -12.39
N GLY A 28 27.30 33.05 -13.08
CA GLY A 28 28.40 33.91 -12.60
C GLY A 28 29.21 33.27 -11.46
N ASP A 29 29.92 34.10 -10.69
CA ASP A 29 30.98 33.67 -9.75
C ASP A 29 30.50 32.96 -8.47
N ASN A 30 29.22 32.60 -8.39
CA ASN A 30 28.65 31.94 -7.22
C ASN A 30 28.91 30.42 -7.17
N TYR A 31 29.63 29.87 -8.15
CA TYR A 31 29.91 28.43 -8.26
C TYR A 31 30.61 27.86 -7.00
N ILE A 32 31.77 28.43 -6.63
CA ILE A 32 32.57 27.97 -5.48
C ILE A 32 31.78 28.09 -4.17
N LYS A 33 30.96 29.14 -4.04
CA LYS A 33 30.11 29.36 -2.85
C LYS A 33 29.10 28.23 -2.67
N ASN A 34 28.57 27.67 -3.76
CA ASN A 34 27.56 26.61 -3.70
C ASN A 34 28.16 25.23 -3.42
N ILE A 35 29.36 24.93 -3.94
CA ILE A 35 30.08 23.68 -3.63
C ILE A 35 30.41 23.58 -2.14
N ARG A 36 30.78 24.70 -1.50
CA ARG A 36 31.17 24.72 -0.07
C ARG A 36 30.01 24.53 0.90
N ARG A 37 28.77 24.43 0.44
CA ARG A 37 27.61 24.26 1.34
C ARG A 37 27.60 22.84 1.88
N ASN A 38 27.34 22.69 3.18
CA ASN A 38 27.28 21.37 3.85
C ASN A 38 26.17 20.45 3.30
N ASN A 39 25.21 21.00 2.57
CA ASN A 39 24.11 20.23 1.99
C ASN A 39 24.23 20.05 0.47
N TYR A 40 25.39 20.34 -0.12
CA TYR A 40 25.67 20.10 -1.53
C TYR A 40 25.69 18.59 -1.84
N ILE A 41 25.09 18.20 -2.97
CA ILE A 41 25.13 16.82 -3.50
C ILE A 41 26.00 16.81 -4.76
N GLU A 42 25.52 17.49 -5.81
CA GLU A 42 26.15 17.50 -7.13
C GLU A 42 25.76 18.77 -7.91
N HIS A 43 26.40 18.99 -9.05
CA HIS A 43 25.97 19.97 -10.03
C HIS A 43 26.19 19.47 -11.45
N GLN A 44 25.47 20.07 -12.40
CA GLN A 44 25.59 19.81 -13.82
C GLN A 44 25.73 21.13 -14.59
N ASP A 45 26.70 21.19 -15.49
CA ASP A 45 26.87 22.35 -16.37
C ASP A 45 25.75 22.43 -17.41
N MET A 46 25.30 23.65 -17.68
CA MET A 46 24.27 23.95 -18.68
C MET A 46 24.84 24.93 -19.72
N ASN A 47 24.10 25.11 -20.84
CA ASN A 47 24.45 26.11 -21.86
C ASN A 47 24.65 27.52 -21.28
N LYS A 48 23.93 27.85 -20.20
CA LYS A 48 24.10 29.09 -19.43
C LYS A 48 23.99 28.80 -17.92
N GLY A 49 25.14 28.73 -17.24
CA GLY A 49 25.22 28.47 -15.80
C GLY A 49 25.31 26.99 -15.44
N CYS A 50 25.15 26.68 -14.16
CA CYS A 50 25.19 25.33 -13.62
C CYS A 50 23.94 25.05 -12.77
N GLU A 51 23.36 23.87 -12.90
CA GLU A 51 22.31 23.37 -12.02
C GLU A 51 22.96 22.71 -10.80
N PHE A 52 22.67 23.20 -9.60
CA PHE A 52 23.12 22.60 -8.35
C PHE A 52 21.98 21.86 -7.65
N ARG A 53 22.28 20.66 -7.15
CA ARG A 53 21.40 19.83 -6.34
C ARG A 53 21.87 19.83 -4.89
N PHE A 54 20.93 20.07 -3.97
CA PHE A 54 21.20 20.13 -2.54
C PHE A 54 20.27 19.21 -1.76
N LYS A 55 20.80 18.55 -0.74
CA LYS A 55 20.02 17.84 0.26
C LYS A 55 19.20 18.83 1.07
N LYS A 56 17.96 18.45 1.38
CA LYS A 56 17.12 19.20 2.31
C LYS A 56 17.57 18.93 3.76
N MET A 57 17.97 19.97 4.47
CA MET A 57 18.48 19.86 5.85
C MET A 57 17.38 19.85 6.92
N SER A 58 16.19 20.34 6.58
CA SER A 58 15.03 20.36 7.46
C SER A 58 13.74 20.29 6.65
N PHE A 59 12.71 19.67 7.21
CA PHE A 59 11.38 19.62 6.60
C PHE A 59 10.31 19.74 7.67
N LYS A 60 9.14 20.26 7.28
CA LYS A 60 7.95 20.27 8.12
C LYS A 60 7.15 19.00 7.83
N GLN A 61 6.94 18.17 8.85
CA GLN A 61 6.04 17.03 8.73
C GLN A 61 4.59 17.52 8.82
N SER A 62 4.03 17.95 7.68
CA SER A 62 2.67 18.48 7.59
C SER A 62 1.63 17.42 7.23
N LEU A 63 2.04 16.16 7.07
CA LEU A 63 1.18 15.06 6.66
C LEU A 63 1.00 14.05 7.81
N PRO A 64 -0.21 13.48 7.97
CA PRO A 64 -0.53 12.60 9.08
C PRO A 64 -0.02 11.18 8.82
N ILE A 65 1.27 10.94 9.06
CA ILE A 65 1.92 9.63 8.82
C ILE A 65 1.25 8.46 9.58
N HIS A 66 0.67 8.75 10.74
CA HIS A 66 -0.08 7.78 11.56
C HIS A 66 -1.27 7.16 10.82
N ILE A 67 -1.95 7.91 9.94
CA ILE A 67 -3.07 7.39 9.15
C ILE A 67 -2.60 6.24 8.27
N ARG A 68 -1.43 6.36 7.63
CA ARG A 68 -0.88 5.27 6.81
C ARG A 68 -0.52 4.07 7.66
N PHE A 69 0.16 4.30 8.79
CA PHE A 69 0.50 3.20 9.68
C PHE A 69 -0.76 2.41 10.04
N GLN A 70 -1.82 3.11 10.47
CA GLN A 70 -3.08 2.47 10.83
C GLN A 70 -3.73 1.74 9.66
N VAL A 71 -3.89 2.39 8.49
CA VAL A 71 -4.51 1.77 7.30
C VAL A 71 -3.75 0.52 6.87
N TYR A 72 -2.41 0.55 6.86
CA TYR A 72 -1.60 -0.60 6.47
C TYR A 72 -1.70 -1.75 7.48
N GLN A 73 -1.68 -1.45 8.78
CA GLN A 73 -1.84 -2.48 9.80
C GLN A 73 -3.24 -3.09 9.78
N LEU A 74 -4.29 -2.27 9.62
CA LEU A 74 -5.66 -2.76 9.52
C LEU A 74 -5.89 -3.59 8.25
N ALA A 75 -5.29 -3.23 7.12
CA ALA A 75 -5.38 -4.04 5.90
C ALA A 75 -4.76 -5.44 6.10
N LYS A 76 -3.57 -5.52 6.71
CA LYS A 76 -2.96 -6.81 7.07
C LYS A 76 -3.80 -7.60 8.05
N LEU A 77 -4.32 -6.94 9.09
CA LEU A 77 -5.18 -7.57 10.07
C LEU A 77 -6.43 -8.14 9.39
N ARG A 78 -7.05 -7.39 8.47
CA ARG A 78 -8.20 -7.90 7.70
C ARG A 78 -7.87 -9.12 6.85
N MET A 79 -6.69 -9.19 6.24
CA MET A 79 -6.27 -10.39 5.51
C MET A 79 -6.05 -11.60 6.44
N LEU A 80 -5.53 -11.37 7.65
CA LEU A 80 -5.37 -12.41 8.66
C LEU A 80 -6.71 -12.88 9.22
N GLU A 81 -7.63 -11.96 9.52
CA GLU A 81 -8.99 -12.29 9.95
C GLU A 81 -9.74 -13.05 8.85
N PHE A 82 -9.61 -12.65 7.57
CA PHE A 82 -10.15 -13.42 6.47
C PHE A 82 -9.61 -14.87 6.46
N TYR A 83 -8.31 -15.05 6.67
CA TYR A 83 -7.71 -16.38 6.73
C TYR A 83 -8.20 -17.19 7.95
N TYR A 84 -8.06 -16.66 9.16
CA TYR A 84 -8.35 -17.42 10.38
C TYR A 84 -9.85 -17.52 10.70
N ASP A 85 -10.59 -16.41 10.58
CA ASP A 85 -11.99 -16.33 11.00
C ASP A 85 -12.96 -16.77 9.89
N SER A 86 -12.50 -16.87 8.63
CA SER A 86 -13.30 -17.41 7.53
C SER A 86 -12.77 -18.74 7.03
N ILE A 87 -11.57 -18.78 6.44
CA ILE A 87 -11.07 -19.95 5.71
C ILE A 87 -10.70 -21.12 6.65
N ASP A 88 -9.77 -20.91 7.58
CA ASP A 88 -9.27 -21.95 8.49
C ASP A 88 -10.35 -22.43 9.47
N TYR A 89 -11.25 -21.52 9.85
CA TYR A 89 -12.43 -21.86 10.66
C TYR A 89 -13.41 -22.77 9.90
N SER A 90 -13.76 -22.40 8.66
CA SER A 90 -14.89 -23.01 7.94
C SER A 90 -14.54 -24.27 7.14
N ILE A 91 -13.28 -24.41 6.70
CA ILE A 91 -12.83 -25.50 5.82
C ILE A 91 -11.87 -26.42 6.60
N ASP A 92 -11.88 -27.72 6.33
CA ASP A 92 -10.89 -28.63 6.92
C ASP A 92 -9.51 -28.41 6.28
N LYS A 93 -8.43 -28.54 7.07
CA LYS A 93 -7.05 -28.33 6.57
C LYS A 93 -6.63 -29.32 5.48
N SER A 94 -7.32 -30.46 5.37
CA SER A 94 -7.11 -31.41 4.27
C SER A 94 -7.75 -30.96 2.95
N ASP A 95 -8.71 -30.04 2.99
CA ASP A 95 -9.52 -29.61 1.84
C ASP A 95 -9.09 -28.26 1.25
N TYR A 96 -8.05 -27.62 1.79
CA TYR A 96 -7.52 -26.39 1.19
C TYR A 96 -6.01 -26.24 1.35
N GLN A 97 -5.41 -25.49 0.43
CA GLN A 97 -4.03 -25.03 0.51
C GLN A 97 -3.97 -23.52 0.24
N TYR A 98 -3.38 -22.78 1.17
CA TYR A 98 -3.11 -21.37 0.98
C TYR A 98 -1.85 -21.19 0.12
N CYS A 99 -2.01 -20.72 -1.12
CA CYS A 99 -0.92 -20.69 -2.11
C CYS A 99 -0.12 -19.39 -2.04
N MET A 100 -0.81 -18.24 -2.04
CA MET A 100 -0.16 -16.94 -2.09
C MET A 100 -1.08 -15.84 -1.57
N MET A 101 -0.48 -14.80 -1.00
CA MET A 101 -1.15 -13.55 -0.67
C MET A 101 -0.35 -12.38 -1.26
N ASP A 102 -1.04 -11.44 -1.91
CA ASP A 102 -0.47 -10.16 -2.31
C ASP A 102 -1.42 -9.02 -1.94
N THR A 103 -1.00 -8.20 -0.97
CA THR A 103 -1.67 -6.99 -0.49
C THR A 103 -3.11 -7.19 0.00
N ASP A 104 -4.06 -7.34 -0.91
CA ASP A 104 -5.50 -7.49 -0.70
C ASP A 104 -6.10 -8.68 -1.48
N LEU A 105 -5.24 -9.58 -1.99
CA LEU A 105 -5.60 -10.78 -2.74
C LEU A 105 -5.06 -12.04 -2.05
N ALA A 106 -5.86 -13.10 -2.04
CA ALA A 106 -5.49 -14.42 -1.53
C ALA A 106 -5.79 -15.51 -2.58
N TYR A 107 -4.79 -16.28 -2.95
CA TYR A 107 -4.92 -17.46 -3.82
C TYR A 107 -4.98 -18.70 -2.94
N ILE A 108 -6.10 -19.40 -3.00
CA ILE A 108 -6.39 -20.58 -2.19
C ILE A 108 -6.86 -21.68 -3.12
N ALA A 109 -6.16 -22.81 -3.11
CA ALA A 109 -6.63 -24.03 -3.75
C ALA A 109 -7.56 -24.76 -2.79
N ILE A 110 -8.65 -25.32 -3.32
CA ILE A 110 -9.62 -26.12 -2.57
C ILE A 110 -9.79 -27.48 -3.26
N SER A 111 -10.19 -28.50 -2.50
CA SER A 111 -10.33 -29.88 -2.98
C SER A 111 -11.55 -30.11 -3.88
N ASP A 112 -12.51 -29.18 -3.91
CA ASP A 112 -13.75 -29.23 -4.70
C ASP A 112 -13.80 -28.05 -5.71
N GLU A 113 -14.71 -28.11 -6.69
CA GLU A 113 -14.92 -27.06 -7.70
C GLU A 113 -15.62 -25.82 -7.12
N SER A 114 -16.16 -25.93 -5.91
CA SER A 114 -16.95 -24.88 -5.28
C SER A 114 -16.75 -24.85 -3.75
N LEU A 115 -17.38 -23.88 -3.07
CA LEU A 115 -17.33 -23.77 -1.61
C LEU A 115 -18.13 -24.87 -0.87
N GLU A 116 -18.45 -25.99 -1.52
CA GLU A 116 -19.05 -27.16 -0.86
C GLU A 116 -18.11 -27.85 0.15
N VAL A 117 -16.80 -27.55 0.10
CA VAL A 117 -15.78 -27.93 1.09
C VAL A 117 -16.01 -27.38 2.51
N ILE A 118 -16.95 -26.44 2.68
CA ILE A 118 -17.29 -25.90 3.99
C ILE A 118 -17.88 -27.01 4.87
N LYS A 119 -17.37 -27.12 6.11
CA LYS A 119 -17.84 -28.08 7.11
C LYS A 119 -19.37 -28.05 7.20
N PRO A 120 -20.07 -29.21 7.12
CA PRO A 120 -21.53 -29.25 7.07
C PRO A 120 -22.22 -28.49 8.22
N SER A 121 -21.65 -28.54 9.42
CA SER A 121 -22.16 -27.84 10.61
C SER A 121 -22.06 -26.31 10.54
N LEU A 122 -21.22 -25.77 9.65
CA LEU A 122 -20.96 -24.33 9.53
C LEU A 122 -21.58 -23.71 8.27
N LYS A 123 -22.25 -24.50 7.41
CA LYS A 123 -22.81 -23.99 6.14
C LYS A 123 -23.79 -22.83 6.32
N ASP A 124 -24.71 -22.93 7.28
CA ASP A 124 -25.71 -21.88 7.54
C ASP A 124 -25.06 -20.60 8.09
N GLU A 125 -24.10 -20.75 9.00
CA GLU A 125 -23.34 -19.62 9.56
C GLU A 125 -22.49 -18.93 8.48
N PHE A 126 -21.76 -19.72 7.70
CA PHE A 126 -20.94 -19.21 6.60
C PHE A 126 -21.81 -18.44 5.60
N LYS A 127 -22.98 -18.98 5.22
CA LYS A 127 -23.90 -18.30 4.30
C LYS A 127 -24.38 -16.96 4.87
N LYS A 128 -24.67 -16.89 6.16
CA LYS A 128 -25.07 -15.63 6.83
C LYS A 128 -23.93 -14.61 6.85
N ASN A 129 -22.70 -15.05 7.11
CA ASN A 129 -21.53 -14.19 7.28
C ASN A 129 -20.73 -13.97 5.98
N ARG A 130 -21.12 -14.60 4.86
CA ARG A 130 -20.42 -14.55 3.57
C ARG A 130 -20.09 -13.13 3.11
N HIS A 131 -21.04 -12.22 3.28
CA HIS A 131 -20.94 -10.82 2.88
C HIS A 131 -19.82 -10.02 3.60
N LEU A 132 -19.30 -10.54 4.71
CA LEU A 132 -18.18 -9.91 5.43
C LEU A 132 -16.83 -10.17 4.75
N TRP A 133 -16.75 -11.27 3.99
CA TRP A 133 -15.49 -11.83 3.50
C TRP A 133 -15.42 -11.93 1.99
N LEU A 134 -16.54 -12.27 1.34
CA LEU A 134 -16.64 -12.53 -0.08
C LEU A 134 -17.55 -11.49 -0.75
N GLY A 135 -17.38 -11.37 -2.07
CA GLY A 135 -18.20 -10.49 -2.90
C GLY A 135 -19.69 -10.76 -2.73
N ARG A 136 -20.49 -9.70 -2.72
CA ARG A 136 -21.95 -9.78 -2.65
C ARG A 136 -22.48 -10.51 -3.89
N ASP A 137 -23.56 -11.27 -3.72
CA ASP A 137 -24.29 -12.00 -4.77
C ASP A 137 -25.81 -11.80 -4.62
N ASP A 138 -26.19 -10.75 -3.87
CA ASP A 138 -27.56 -10.43 -3.46
C ASP A 138 -28.40 -9.78 -4.57
N THR A 139 -27.76 -9.27 -5.63
CA THR A 139 -28.43 -8.67 -6.80
C THR A 139 -27.89 -9.25 -8.11
N ILE A 140 -28.68 -9.12 -9.18
CA ILE A 140 -28.26 -9.52 -10.54
C ILE A 140 -27.02 -8.73 -10.98
N GLU A 141 -26.89 -7.49 -10.54
CA GLU A 141 -25.73 -6.62 -10.82
C GLU A 141 -24.45 -7.08 -10.09
N ASN A 142 -24.60 -7.90 -9.05
CA ASN A 142 -23.51 -8.42 -8.22
C ASN A 142 -23.18 -9.91 -8.54
N LYS A 143 -23.89 -10.55 -9.47
CA LYS A 143 -23.58 -11.89 -9.98
C LYS A 143 -22.72 -11.82 -11.23
#